data_AF-A0A7D9I4H0-F1
#
_entry.id   AF-A0A7D9I4H0-F1
#
_cell.length_a   1.000
_cell.length_b   1.000
_cell.length_c   1.000
_cell.angle_alpha   90.00
_cell.angle_beta   90.00
_cell.angle_gamma   90.00
#
_symmetry.space_group_name_H-M   'P 1'
#
loop_
_entity.id
_entity.type
_entity.pdbx_description
1 polymer ?
#
loop_
_entity_poly.entity_id
_entity_poly.type
_entity_poly.pdbx_seq_one_letter_code
_entity_poly.pdbx_strand_id
1 'polypeptide(L)' 'MLRVTSDEIVTEISKLKNGKAAGPFSIPVHILKILKFAISEPLATLFNTSFETGIVPT' A
#
# COMPACT_ATOMS: atom_id res chain seq x y z
N MET A 1 11.51 -9.69 13.95
CA MET A 1 11.32 -8.62 12.97
C MET A 1 9.82 -8.44 12.79
N LEU A 2 9.27 -7.25 13.00
CA LEU A 2 7.84 -7.02 12.78
C LEU A 2 7.58 -7.07 11.27
N ARG A 3 6.68 -7.96 10.85
CA ARG A 3 6.25 -8.09 9.46
C ARG A 3 5.03 -7.23 9.23
N VAL A 4 4.98 -6.57 8.08
CA VAL A 4 3.77 -5.89 7.61
C VAL A 4 2.73 -6.92 7.21
N THR A 5 1.51 -6.76 7.69
CA THR A 5 0.35 -7.60 7.39
C THR A 5 -0.56 -6.95 6.36
N SER A 6 -1.38 -7.75 5.68
CA SER A 6 -2.40 -7.25 4.77
C SER A 6 -3.40 -6.32 5.48
N ASP A 7 -3.73 -6.60 6.74
CA ASP A 7 -4.70 -5.81 7.51
C ASP A 7 -4.15 -4.42 7.87
N GLU A 8 -2.85 -4.32 8.17
CA GLU A 8 -2.18 -3.04 8.33
C GLU A 8 -2.22 -2.23 7.03
N ILE A 9 -1.96 -2.86 5.88
CA ILE A 9 -2.07 -2.18 4.57
C ILE A 9 -3.50 -1.70 4.30
N VAL A 10 -4.52 -2.54 4.53
CA VAL A 10 -5.94 -2.17 4.38
C VAL A 10 -6.29 -0.98 5.27
N THR A 11 -5.79 -0.99 6.50
CA THR A 11 -6.01 0.07 7.49
C THR A 11 -5.37 1.39 7.02
N GLU A 12 -4.12 1.35 6.55
CA GLU A 12 -3.43 2.54 6.05
C GLU A 12 -4.07 3.11 4.77
N ILE A 13 -4.48 2.26 3.82
CA ILE A 13 -5.21 2.70 2.62
C ILE A 13 -6.54 3.36 3.01
N SER A 14 -7.24 2.83 4.01
CA SER A 14 -8.52 3.37 4.48
C SER A 14 -8.37 4.77 5.10
N LYS A 15 -7.22 5.06 5.73
CA LYS A 15 -6.89 6.37 6.33
C LYS A 15 -6.55 7.46 5.31
N LEU A 16 -6.31 7.12 4.05
CA LEU A 16 -5.99 8.11 3.01
C LEU A 16 -7.11 9.15 2.88
N LYS A 17 -6.77 10.44 2.96
CA LYS A 17 -7.73 11.53 2.79
C LYS A 17 -8.18 11.64 1.32
N ASN A 18 -9.49 11.73 1.10
CA ASN A 18 -10.03 12.06 -0.22
C ASN A 18 -9.60 13.49 -0.59
N GLY A 19 -9.27 13.74 -1.86
CA GLY A 19 -8.92 15.08 -2.35
C GLY A 19 -7.45 15.48 -2.22
N LYS A 20 -6.55 14.59 -1.75
CA LYS A 20 -5.11 14.77 -2.02
C LYS A 20 -4.86 14.59 -3.52
N ALA A 21 -3.94 15.39 -4.07
CA ALA A 21 -3.44 15.17 -5.42
C ALA A 21 -3.03 13.71 -5.56
N ALA A 22 -3.46 13.06 -6.64
CA ALA A 22 -3.01 11.72 -6.94
C ALA A 22 -1.48 11.73 -7.05
N GLY A 23 -0.84 10.67 -6.55
CA GLY A 23 0.60 10.51 -6.68
C GLY A 23 1.05 10.40 -8.14
N PRO A 24 2.34 10.14 -8.39
CA PRO A 24 2.78 9.73 -9.72
C PRO A 24 1.87 8.61 -10.23
N PHE A 25 1.57 8.61 -11.54
CA PHE A 25 0.58 7.74 -12.21
C PHE A 25 -0.89 8.09 -11.98
N SER A 26 -1.19 9.18 -11.27
CA SER A 26 -2.52 9.80 -11.19
C SER A 26 -3.64 8.87 -10.72
N ILE A 27 -3.33 7.81 -9.94
CA ILE A 27 -4.34 6.90 -9.39
C ILE A 27 -5.15 7.64 -8.31
N PRO A 28 -6.47 7.80 -8.47
CA PRO A 28 -7.29 8.45 -7.46
C PRO A 28 -7.37 7.64 -6.17
N VAL A 29 -7.36 8.32 -5.02
CA VAL A 29 -7.48 7.68 -3.68
C VAL A 29 -8.73 6.80 -3.57
N HIS A 30 -9.84 7.17 -4.21
CA HIS A 30 -11.06 6.35 -4.17
C HIS A 30 -10.87 4.99 -4.86
N ILE A 31 -10.09 4.91 -5.95
CA ILE A 31 -9.75 3.65 -6.62
C ILE A 31 -8.89 2.78 -5.70
N LEU A 32 -7.89 3.35 -5.04
CA LEU A 32 -7.08 2.61 -4.06
C LEU A 32 -7.93 2.03 -2.93
N LYS A 33 -8.92 2.77 -2.43
CA LYS A 33 -9.84 2.30 -1.39
C LYS A 33 -10.76 1.17 -1.88
N ILE A 34 -11.18 1.19 -3.14
CA ILE A 34 -11.95 0.09 -3.75
C ILE A 34 -11.08 -1.16 -3.86
N LEU A 35 -9.84 -1.00 -4.32
CA LEU A 35 -8.92 -2.12 -4.59
C LEU A 35 -8.16 -2.63 -3.36
N LYS A 36 -8.31 -2.00 -2.19
CA LYS A 36 -7.47 -2.24 -1.00
C LYS A 36 -7.33 -3.71 -0.62
N PHE A 37 -8.37 -4.52 -0.74
CA PHE A 37 -8.34 -5.95 -0.43
C PHE A 37 -7.63 -6.78 -1.49
N ALA A 38 -7.65 -6.33 -2.76
CA ALA A 38 -6.97 -7.01 -3.86
C ALA A 38 -5.46 -6.73 -3.86
N ILE A 39 -5.04 -5.55 -3.38
CA ILE A 39 -3.63 -5.12 -3.40
C ILE A 39 -2.91 -5.27 -2.06
N SER A 40 -3.62 -5.54 -0.95
CA SER A 40 -3.03 -5.58 0.39
C SER A 40 -1.98 -6.67 0.55
N GLU A 41 -2.24 -7.87 0.02
CA GLU A 41 -1.32 -9.01 0.11
C GLU A 41 -0.07 -8.85 -0.79
N PRO A 42 -0.19 -8.43 -2.07
CA PRO A 42 0.96 -8.04 -2.87
C PRO A 42 1.81 -6.94 -2.24
N LEU A 43 1.18 -5.91 -1.66
CA LEU A 43 1.90 -4.81 -1.00
C LEU A 43 2.60 -5.28 0.27
N ALA A 44 1.95 -6.08 1.12
CA ALA A 44 2.58 -6.64 2.30
C ALA A 44 3.82 -7.48 1.94
N THR A 45 3.72 -8.30 0.89
CA THR A 45 4.87 -9.05 0.34
C THR A 45 5.98 -8.10 -0.07
N LEU A 46 5.66 -7.07 -0.86
CA LEU A 46 6.63 -6.10 -1.34
C LEU A 46 7.36 -5.36 -0.21
N PHE A 47 6.64 -4.88 0.80
CA PHE A 47 7.23 -4.22 1.96
C PHE A 47 8.15 -5.17 2.73
N ASN A 48 7.69 -6.38 3.01
CA ASN A 48 8.49 -7.35 3.75
C ASN A 48 9.77 -7.75 2.98
N THR A 49 9.68 -7.95 1.67
CA THR A 49 10.85 -8.17 0.81
C THR A 49 11.79 -6.97 0.84
N SER A 50 11.25 -5.75 0.83
CA SER A 50 12.07 -4.53 0.89
C SER A 50 12.82 -4.42 2.22
N PHE A 51 12.16 -4.76 3.34
CA PHE A 51 12.80 -4.77 4.66
C PHE A 51 13.84 -5.87 4.81
N GLU A 52 13.63 -7.03 4.20
CA GLU A 52 14.56 -8.16 4.24
C GLU A 52 15.80 -7.92 3.38
N THR A 53 15.62 -7.35 2.19
CA THR A 53 16.70 -7.20 1.20
C THR A 53 17.38 -5.83 1.25
N GLY A 54 16.75 -4.83 1.85
CA GLY A 54 17.20 -3.43 1.78
C GLY A 54 16.98 -2.79 0.40
N ILE A 55 16.22 -3.42 -0.49
CA ILE A 55 15.95 -2.94 -1.86
C ILE A 55 14.51 -2.43 -1.94
N VAL A 56 14.30 -1.23 -2.49
CA VAL A 56 12.97 -0.65 -2.72
C VAL A 56 12.63 -0.63 -4.21
N PRO A 57 11.33 -0.67 -4.60
CA PRO A 57 10.93 -0.47 -5.99
C PRO A 57 11.46 0.84 -6.57
N THR A 58 11.95 0.79 -7.81
CA THR A 58 12.37 1.96 -8.61
C THR A 58 11.21 2.57 -9.39
#